data_AF-A0A959ZUC2-F1
#
_entry.id   AF-A0A959ZUC2-F1
#
_cell.length_a   1.000
_cell.length_b   1.000
_cell.length_c   1.000
_cell.angle_alpha   90.00
_cell.angle_beta   90.00
_cell.angle_gamma   90.00
#
_symmetry.space_group_name_H-M   'P 1'
#
loop_
_entity.id
_entity.type
_entity.pdbx_description
1 polymer ?
#
loop_
_entity_poly.entity_id
_entity_poly.type
_entity_poly.pdbx_seq_one_letter_code
_entity_poly.pdbx_strand_id
1 'polypeptide(L)' 'MSNQGYVFSYAIGLIFLIGGILFMVMLDEHRFLFGIPYTAMGLLIVVGLHEGRKRRLRREAREAALLGEDADLEDS' A
#
# COMPACT_ATOMS: atom_id res chain seq x y z
N MET A 1 5.27 -12.18 -2.13
CA MET A 1 5.86 -11.21 -3.07
C MET A 1 7.18 -10.75 -2.49
N SER A 2 8.24 -10.63 -3.30
CA SER A 2 9.53 -10.15 -2.82
C SER A 2 9.41 -8.71 -2.32
N ASN A 3 10.28 -8.31 -1.38
CA ASN A 3 10.33 -6.94 -0.85
C ASN A 3 10.43 -5.90 -1.98
N GLN A 4 11.10 -6.27 -3.07
CA GLN A 4 11.25 -5.48 -4.29
C GLN A 4 9.92 -5.21 -5.01
N GLY A 5 8.98 -6.16 -5.02
CA GLY A 5 7.65 -5.97 -5.60
C GLY A 5 6.84 -4.90 -4.86
N TYR A 6 6.96 -4.83 -3.54
CA TYR A 6 6.29 -3.80 -2.75
C TYR A 6 6.85 -2.41 -3.03
N VAL A 7 8.17 -2.27 -3.07
CA VAL A 7 8.83 -0.99 -3.40
C VAL A 7 8.43 -0.52 -4.79
N PHE A 8 8.38 -1.43 -5.76
CA PHE A 8 7.97 -1.12 -7.13
C PHE A 8 6.51 -0.65 -7.21
N SER A 9 5.58 -1.37 -6.58
CA SER A 9 4.17 -0.96 -6.55
C SER A 9 3.95 0.36 -5.82
N TYR A 10 4.73 0.63 -4.77
CA TYR A 10 4.69 1.91 -4.06
C TYR A 10 5.22 3.05 -4.93
N ALA A 11 6.31 2.82 -5.66
CA ALA A 11 6.87 3.79 -6.61
C ALA A 11 5.86 4.12 -7.73
N ILE A 12 5.22 3.11 -8.32
CA ILE A 12 4.16 3.32 -9.33
C ILE A 12 2.99 4.12 -8.74
N GLY A 13 2.50 3.73 -7.56
CA GLY A 13 1.40 4.44 -6.90
C GLY A 13 1.74 5.92 -6.65
N LEU A 14 2.97 6.20 -6.21
CA LEU A 14 3.47 7.56 -6.01
C LEU A 14 3.57 8.36 -7.31
N ILE A 15 4.05 7.75 -8.40
CA ILE A 15 4.11 8.40 -9.72
C ILE A 15 2.71 8.79 -10.20
N PHE A 16 1.74 7.88 -10.08
CA PHE A 16 0.35 8.16 -10.44
C PHE A 16 -0.29 9.23 -9.55
N LEU A 17 0.00 9.22 -8.25
CA LEU A 17 -0.51 10.20 -7.30
C LEU A 17 0.05 11.60 -7.59
N ILE A 18 1.38 11.72 -7.69
CA ILE A 18 2.06 12.99 -7.97
C ILE A 18 1.67 13.48 -9.37
N GLY A 19 1.67 12.60 -10.36
CA GLY A 19 1.25 12.90 -11.73
C GLY A 19 -0.19 13.41 -11.79
N GLY A 20 -1.12 12.76 -11.09
CA GLY A 20 -2.52 13.19 -11.01
C GLY A 20 -2.69 14.58 -10.40
N ILE A 21 -1.95 14.88 -9.32
CA ILE A 21 -1.92 16.22 -8.70
C ILE A 21 -1.32 17.25 -9.66
N LEU A 22 -0.23 16.91 -10.34
CA LEU A 22 0.37 17.76 -11.38
C LEU A 22 -0.62 18.06 -12.50
N PHE A 23 -1.35 17.05 -12.99
CA PHE A 23 -2.41 17.23 -13.99
C PHE A 23 -3.54 18.14 -13.49
N MET A 24 -3.88 18.13 -12.20
CA MET A 24 -4.87 19.05 -11.64
C MET A 24 -4.38 20.51 -11.60
N VAL A 25 -3.08 20.73 -11.43
CA VAL A 25 -2.50 22.08 -11.30
C VAL A 25 -2.08 22.65 -12.66
N MET A 26 -1.60 21.82 -13.60
CA MET A 26 -1.06 22.25 -14.89
C MET A 26 -2.09 22.30 -16.02
N LEU A 27 -3.19 21.53 -15.98
CA LEU A 27 -4.27 21.69 -16.95
C LEU A 27 -5.29 22.67 -16.39
N ASP A 28 -5.67 23.70 -17.15
CA ASP A 28 -6.73 24.62 -16.72
C ASP A 28 -8.13 24.17 -17.17
N GLU A 29 -8.25 23.61 -18.38
CA GLU A 29 -9.53 23.25 -19.00
C GLU A 29 -10.03 21.83 -18.67
N HIS A 30 -9.12 20.85 -18.59
CA HIS A 30 -9.50 19.45 -18.34
C HIS A 30 -8.90 18.88 -17.06
N ARG A 31 -8.55 19.77 -16.12
CA ARG A 31 -7.92 19.49 -14.82
C ARG A 31 -8.62 18.37 -14.05
N PHE A 32 -9.94 18.38 -14.05
CA PHE A 32 -10.76 17.40 -13.34
C PHE A 32 -10.94 16.10 -14.12
N LEU A 33 -11.04 16.18 -15.45
CA LEU A 33 -11.26 15.01 -16.32
C LEU A 33 -10.05 14.07 -16.30
N PHE A 34 -8.84 14.61 -16.23
CA PHE A 34 -7.61 13.82 -16.18
C PHE A 34 -7.04 13.72 -14.76
N GLY A 35 -7.03 14.80 -14.00
CA GLY A 35 -6.41 14.82 -12.66
C GLY A 35 -7.12 13.93 -11.64
N ILE A 36 -8.45 13.95 -11.55
CA ILE A 36 -9.21 13.12 -10.59
C ILE A 36 -8.94 11.62 -10.82
N PRO A 37 -9.14 11.04 -12.02
CA PRO A 37 -8.98 9.60 -12.18
C PRO A 37 -7.54 9.13 -11.93
N TYR A 38 -6.52 9.89 -12.35
CA TYR A 38 -5.12 9.51 -12.08
C TYR A 38 -4.77 9.63 -10.60
N THR A 39 -5.23 10.68 -9.92
CA THR A 39 -5.02 10.84 -8.47
C THR A 39 -5.76 9.75 -7.68
N ALA A 40 -6.99 9.42 -8.07
CA ALA A 40 -7.77 8.35 -7.45
C ALA A 40 -7.12 6.97 -7.64
N MET A 41 -6.57 6.69 -8.83
CA MET A 41 -5.82 5.45 -9.07
C MET A 41 -4.55 5.37 -8.22
N GLY A 42 -3.76 6.45 -8.16
CA GLY A 42 -2.58 6.53 -7.29
C GLY A 42 -2.94 6.30 -5.83
N LEU A 43 -4.02 6.93 -5.35
CA LEU A 43 -4.51 6.79 -3.99
C LEU A 43 -4.97 5.35 -3.69
N LEU A 44 -5.75 4.73 -4.58
CA LEU A 44 -6.22 3.34 -4.41
C LEU A 44 -5.05 2.35 -4.32
N ILE A 45 -4.01 2.52 -5.14
CA ILE A 45 -2.81 1.67 -5.10
C ILE A 45 -2.09 1.82 -3.76
N VAL A 46 -1.88 3.06 -3.30
CA VAL A 46 -1.17 3.34 -2.05
C VAL A 46 -1.96 2.83 -0.83
N VAL A 47 -3.27 3.09 -0.78
CA VAL A 47 -4.14 2.65 0.32
C VAL A 47 -4.27 1.12 0.33
N GLY A 48 -4.45 0.49 -0.82
CA GLY A 48 -4.53 -0.96 -0.95
C GLY A 48 -3.25 -1.66 -0.47
N LEU A 49 -2.08 -1.12 -0.81
CA LEU A 49 -0.79 -1.62 -0.32
C LEU A 49 -0.67 -1.47 1.20
N HIS A 50 -1.10 -0.32 1.74
CA HIS A 50 -1.02 -0.04 3.17
C HIS A 50 -1.92 -0.97 3.99
N GLU A 51 -3.17 -1.17 3.56
CA GLU A 51 -4.07 -2.14 4.19
C GLU A 51 -3.56 -3.57 4.08
N GLY A 52 -3.05 -3.97 2.90
CA GLY A 52 -2.49 -5.29 2.69
C GLY A 52 -1.32 -5.58 3.62
N ARG A 53 -0.43 -4.60 3.82
CA ARG A 53 0.68 -4.69 4.77
C ARG A 53 0.19 -4.81 6.22
N LYS A 54 -0.79 -4.00 6.62
CA LYS A 54 -1.37 -4.05 7.97
C LYS A 54 -2.01 -5.41 8.27
N ARG A 55 -2.70 -6.01 7.29
CA ARG A 55 -3.29 -7.35 7.44
C ARG A 55 -2.22 -8.44 7.54
N ARG A 56 -1.14 -8.35 6.77
CA ARG A 56 0.00 -9.28 6.85
C ARG A 56 0.72 -9.20 8.19
N LEU A 57 1.06 -8.00 8.65
CA LEU A 57 1.69 -7.80 9.97
C LEU A 57 0.84 -8.37 11.10
N ARG A 58 -0.49 -8.24 11.02
CA ARG A 58 -1.41 -8.84 12.01
C ARG A 58 -1.42 -10.37 11.95
N ARG A 59 -1.26 -10.98 10.77
CA ARG A 59 -1.16 -12.44 10.64
C ARG A 59 0.18 -12.95 11.17
N GLU A 60 1.28 -12.31 10.79
CA GLU A 60 2.62 -12.63 11.26
C GLU A 60 2.73 -12.48 12.79
N ALA A 61 2.15 -11.43 13.37
CA ALA A 61 2.11 -11.25 14.83
C ALA A 61 1.28 -12.35 15.53
N ARG A 62 0.22 -12.85 14.89
CA ARG A 62 -0.63 -13.92 15.46
C ARG A 62 0.05 -15.28 15.36
N GLU A 63 0.75 -15.56 14.27
CA GLU A 63 1.57 -16.76 14.10
C GLU A 63 2.76 -16.77 15.06
N ALA A 64 3.43 -15.63 15.26
CA ALA A 64 4.50 -15.51 16.25
C ALA A 64 4.02 -15.71 17.69
N ALA A 65 2.81 -15.24 18.03
CA ALA A 65 2.21 -15.48 19.34
C ALA A 65 1.88 -16.97 19.57
N LEU A 66 1.34 -17.66 18.56
CA LEU A 66 1.05 -19.10 18.64
C LEU A 66 2.33 -19.94 18.79
N LEU A 67 3.38 -19.63 18.04
CA LEU A 67 4.67 -20.32 18.14
C LEU A 67 5.37 -20.08 19.50
N GLY A 68 5.17 -18.92 20.11
CA GLY A 68 5.66 -18.64 21.45
C GLY A 68 4.90 -19.41 22.53
N GLU A 69 3.57 -19.52 22.39
CA GLU A 69 2.71 -20.26 23.32
C GLU A 69 2.99 -21.77 23.28
N ASP A 70 3.26 -22.34 22.10
CA ASP A 70 3.65 -23.75 21.96
C ASP A 70 5.03 -24.05 22.59
N ALA A 71 5.97 -23.10 22.55
CA ALA A 71 7.29 -23.25 23.16
C ALA A 71 7.26 -23.22 24.70
N ASP A 72 6.37 -22.41 25.28
CA ASP A 72 6.18 -22.33 26.73
C ASP A 72 5.48 -23.58 27.31
N LEU A 73 4.72 -24.32 26.49
CA LEU A 73 4.03 -25.55 26.89
C LEU A 73 4.92 -26.81 26.80
N GLU A 74 5.97 -26.82 25.97
CA GLU A 74 6.93 -27.94 25.87
C GLU A 74 7.96 -27.96 27.02
N ASP A 75 8.18 -26.82 27.69
CA ASP A 75 9.16 -26.67 28.79
C ASP A 75 8.55 -26.91 30.20
N SER A 76 7.29 -27.37 30.28
CA SER A 76 6.55 -27.67 31.53
C SER A 76 6.30 -29.17 31.73
#